data_AF-A0A955NPX0-F1
#
_entry.id   AF-A0A955NPX0-F1
#
_cell.length_a   1.000
_cell.length_b   1.000
_cell.length_c   1.000
_cell.angle_alpha   90.00
_cell.angle_beta   90.00
_cell.angle_gamma   90.00
#
_symmetry.space_group_name_H-M   'P 1'
#
loop_
_entity.id
_entity.type
_entity.pdbx_description
1 polymer ?
#
loop_
_entity_poly.entity_id
_entity_poly.type
_entity_poly.pdbx_seq_one_letter_code
_entity_poly.pdbx_strand_id
1 'polypeptide(L)'
;LDGPVALDGNGDLLWETPLGDYYLGSLVLGDTDSNGSPEVYSCSVDESALVAFDARTGERIWRAQMRESEHSTSGSSLALGDLDFDGQQEILVGDETGAITCFDCRGGFQWLYQGTPKTRAALSLGDVDGDGDIEILAASGDRTLTCLDSRGNLEWSWETDRRLLAPATLTDLDEDGRTEIVFGSCDRLLRVLTLEGRYDKDLIPWPSARFDSPQSGSSLKGATHTKPRMIEREESLYSFAGFEHPRRIAQSLDFPRGEKQKQPTSTTPEGWRVLEGAANRWSMDSELVREGKHSIRIGSGTDPFVFATSFIEAPGRLSAIQSEIFYHGPGFPKATLCWWNDRGIVREDEFNLAKSIPSDASDTWVRLSADQVKPPLDANRFQLVCSNPMNASGSVSWWDGGALIGKFREPAKVESLVNQVGYDIGAPKRFTVQSNFLGEQAIFEILSLTGESVFAGRLEMAGKISGAYG
;
A
#
# COMPACT_ATOMS: atom_id res chain seq x y z
N LEU A 1 36.31 21.88 -5.53
CA LEU A 1 35.12 22.01 -4.68
C LEU A 1 35.51 21.33 -3.39
N ASP A 2 35.98 22.15 -2.46
CA ASP A 2 36.91 21.69 -1.42
C ASP A 2 36.20 21.69 -0.05
N GLY A 3 34.87 21.47 -0.07
CA GLY A 3 33.94 21.51 1.04
C GLY A 3 32.47 21.58 0.57
N PRO A 4 31.49 21.75 1.47
CA PRO A 4 30.07 21.77 1.15
C PRO A 4 29.64 23.05 0.40
N VAL A 5 28.56 22.93 -0.36
CA VAL A 5 27.97 23.99 -1.20
C VAL A 5 26.44 23.93 -1.09
N ALA A 6 25.79 25.09 -0.93
CA ALA A 6 24.34 25.23 -0.99
C ALA A 6 23.92 25.99 -2.25
N LEU A 7 22.88 25.48 -2.93
CA LEU A 7 22.26 26.09 -4.11
C LEU A 7 20.77 26.34 -3.83
N ASP A 8 20.18 27.31 -4.54
CA ASP A 8 18.73 27.54 -4.52
C ASP A 8 17.97 26.60 -5.48
N GLY A 9 16.64 26.73 -5.54
CA GLY A 9 15.80 25.90 -6.42
C GLY A 9 15.98 26.14 -7.93
N ASN A 10 16.69 27.18 -8.33
CA ASN A 10 17.07 27.49 -9.72
C ASN A 10 18.50 27.00 -10.05
N GLY A 11 19.28 26.63 -9.03
CA GLY A 11 20.68 26.24 -9.13
C GLY A 11 21.67 27.38 -8.87
N ASP A 12 21.21 28.54 -8.38
CA ASP A 12 22.07 29.67 -8.03
C ASP A 12 22.79 29.43 -6.70
N LEU A 13 24.05 29.85 -6.60
CA LEU A 13 24.89 29.65 -5.41
C LEU A 13 24.42 30.50 -4.22
N LEU A 14 24.09 29.84 -3.10
CA LEU A 14 23.78 30.49 -1.83
C LEU A 14 25.05 30.71 -0.99
N TRP A 15 25.82 29.64 -0.76
CA TRP A 15 27.11 29.68 -0.07
C TRP A 15 28.02 28.49 -0.49
N GLU A 16 29.33 28.67 -0.37
CA GLU A 16 30.35 27.63 -0.52
C GLU A 16 31.36 27.81 0.62
N THR A 17 31.67 26.73 1.34
CA THR A 17 32.67 26.74 2.41
C THR A 17 33.88 25.91 1.98
N PRO A 18 35.00 26.53 1.53
CA PRO A 18 36.22 25.81 1.21
C PRO A 18 36.94 25.40 2.49
N LEU A 19 37.04 24.09 2.72
CA LEU A 19 37.62 23.47 3.91
C LEU A 19 39.02 22.88 3.65
N GLY A 20 39.38 22.65 2.38
CA GLY A 20 40.72 22.22 1.98
C GLY A 20 41.03 20.74 2.24
N ASP A 21 39.98 19.92 2.40
CA ASP A 21 40.01 18.49 2.69
C ASP A 21 38.95 17.79 1.83
N TYR A 22 39.07 16.48 1.67
CA TYR A 22 38.10 15.65 0.97
C TYR A 22 36.90 15.33 1.87
N TYR A 23 35.69 15.59 1.37
CA TYR A 23 34.43 15.21 2.01
C TYR A 23 33.71 14.22 1.09
N LEU A 24 34.13 12.95 1.14
CA LEU A 24 33.66 11.88 0.24
C LEU A 24 32.52 11.02 0.84
N GLY A 25 32.08 11.34 2.06
CA GLY A 25 31.01 10.64 2.76
C GLY A 25 29.61 11.18 2.43
N SER A 26 28.58 10.59 3.04
CA SER A 26 27.23 11.14 3.01
C SER A 26 27.15 12.44 3.81
N LEU A 27 26.41 13.42 3.28
CA LEU A 27 25.92 14.59 4.01
C LEU A 27 24.56 14.27 4.61
N VAL A 28 24.29 14.72 5.83
CA VAL A 28 22.94 14.72 6.43
C VAL A 28 22.62 16.10 7.01
N LEU A 29 21.35 16.49 6.95
CA LEU A 29 20.83 17.75 7.46
C LEU A 29 19.76 17.46 8.52
N GLY A 30 19.80 18.16 9.64
CA GLY A 30 18.86 18.00 10.76
C GLY A 30 19.05 19.10 11.80
N ASP A 31 17.99 19.40 12.54
CA ASP A 31 17.96 20.32 13.69
C ASP A 31 18.17 19.48 14.95
N THR A 32 19.42 19.13 15.26
CA THR A 32 19.71 18.03 16.21
C THR A 32 19.65 18.44 17.67
N ASP A 33 19.79 19.74 17.96
CA ASP A 33 19.60 20.28 19.31
C ASP A 33 18.19 20.90 19.51
N SER A 34 17.31 20.72 18.52
CA SER A 34 15.93 21.23 18.49
C SER A 34 15.82 22.75 18.68
N ASN A 35 16.81 23.52 18.18
CA ASN A 35 16.83 24.98 18.28
C ASN A 35 15.96 25.70 17.22
N GLY A 36 15.55 25.00 16.15
CA GLY A 36 14.79 25.55 15.02
C GLY A 36 15.65 26.03 13.85
N SER A 37 16.96 25.79 13.88
CA SER A 37 17.93 26.12 12.83
C SER A 37 18.70 24.85 12.50
N PRO A 38 18.57 24.28 11.29
CA PRO A 38 19.20 22.99 10.99
C PRO A 38 20.71 23.11 10.79
N GLU A 39 21.42 22.06 11.19
CA GLU A 39 22.82 21.80 10.90
C GLU A 39 23.00 20.90 9.67
N VAL A 40 24.19 20.93 9.10
CA VAL A 40 24.70 19.95 8.12
C VAL A 40 25.88 19.21 8.73
N TYR A 41 25.86 17.88 8.65
CA TYR A 41 26.92 17.01 9.13
C TYR A 41 27.65 16.34 7.97
N SER A 42 28.98 16.29 8.07
CA SER A 42 29.83 15.62 7.10
C SER A 42 31.07 15.01 7.76
N CYS A 43 31.68 14.04 7.06
CA CYS A 43 32.91 13.40 7.48
C CYS A 43 34.11 13.97 6.71
N SER A 44 35.05 14.56 7.42
CA SER A 44 36.38 14.91 6.92
C SER A 44 37.21 13.63 6.76
N VAL A 45 37.86 13.49 5.60
CA VAL A 45 38.69 12.32 5.27
C VAL A 45 40.08 12.45 5.92
N ASP A 46 40.78 13.56 5.65
CA ASP A 46 42.18 13.71 6.06
C ASP A 46 42.32 13.92 7.58
N GLU A 47 41.35 14.59 8.24
CA GLU A 47 41.32 14.66 9.71
C GLU A 47 40.62 13.46 10.38
N SER A 48 39.90 12.62 9.62
CA SER A 48 39.06 11.53 10.15
C SER A 48 38.12 12.00 11.28
N ALA A 49 37.32 13.02 10.97
CA ALA A 49 36.50 13.74 11.94
C ALA A 49 35.06 13.96 11.43
N LEU A 50 34.09 13.89 12.33
CA LEU A 50 32.74 14.38 12.11
C LEU A 50 32.73 15.91 12.29
N VAL A 51 32.11 16.63 11.36
CA VAL A 51 32.09 18.09 11.35
C VAL A 51 30.66 18.58 11.16
N ALA A 52 30.25 19.55 11.97
CA ALA A 52 28.94 20.20 11.91
C ALA A 52 29.05 21.63 11.36
N PHE A 53 28.11 22.00 10.50
CA PHE A 53 28.01 23.31 9.86
C PHE A 53 26.61 23.88 10.04
N ASP A 54 26.48 25.21 10.19
CA ASP A 54 25.19 25.89 10.11
C ASP A 54 24.67 25.80 8.66
N ALA A 55 23.47 25.23 8.45
CA ALA A 55 22.97 24.95 7.10
C ALA A 55 22.65 26.24 6.29
N ARG A 56 22.49 27.38 6.97
CA ARG A 56 22.07 28.64 6.37
C ARG A 56 23.24 29.49 5.88
N THR A 57 24.40 29.36 6.53
CA THR A 57 25.60 30.17 6.31
C THR A 57 26.79 29.36 5.82
N GLY A 58 26.82 28.06 6.08
CA GLY A 58 27.96 27.18 5.82
C GLY A 58 29.10 27.31 6.85
N GLU A 59 28.94 28.10 7.91
CA GLU A 59 29.97 28.25 8.95
C GLU A 59 30.11 26.97 9.80
N ARG A 60 31.34 26.56 10.12
CA ARG A 60 31.60 25.38 10.95
C ARG A 60 31.28 25.66 12.42
N ILE A 61 30.35 24.90 13.00
CA ILE A 61 29.94 25.00 14.40
C ILE A 61 30.94 24.24 15.29
N TRP A 62 31.12 22.93 15.05
CA TRP A 62 31.99 22.08 15.85
C TRP A 62 32.65 20.94 15.05
N ARG A 63 33.55 20.21 15.71
CA ARG A 63 34.36 19.12 15.17
C ARG A 63 34.57 18.02 16.23
N ALA A 64 34.24 16.77 15.90
CA ALA A 64 34.45 15.60 16.75
C ALA A 64 35.38 14.58 16.08
N GLN A 65 36.37 14.07 16.81
CA GLN A 65 37.34 13.10 16.28
C GLN A 65 36.74 11.69 16.29
N MET A 66 36.82 10.97 15.16
CA MET A 66 36.45 9.54 15.13
C MET A 66 37.48 8.70 15.89
N ARG A 67 37.04 7.62 16.54
CA ARG A 67 37.94 6.67 17.24
C ARG A 67 38.30 5.53 16.30
N GLU A 68 39.56 5.10 16.32
CA GLU A 68 40.12 3.93 15.61
C GLU A 68 40.02 3.86 14.07
N SER A 69 39.71 4.96 13.37
CA SER A 69 39.82 5.04 11.90
C SER A 69 41.24 5.40 11.47
N GLU A 70 42.02 4.45 10.91
CA GLU A 70 43.33 4.78 10.31
C GLU A 70 43.19 5.54 8.98
N HIS A 71 42.11 5.31 8.22
CA HIS A 71 41.73 6.10 7.03
C HIS A 71 40.20 6.10 6.87
N SER A 72 39.55 7.26 7.06
CA SER A 72 38.10 7.43 6.84
C SER A 72 37.82 7.94 5.42
N THR A 73 37.99 7.11 4.39
CA THR A 73 37.76 7.49 2.98
C THR A 73 36.42 7.02 2.44
N SER A 74 35.59 7.92 1.90
CA SER A 74 34.62 7.58 0.83
C SER A 74 33.58 6.46 1.09
N GLY A 75 33.12 6.25 2.33
CA GLY A 75 32.11 5.23 2.62
C GLY A 75 31.13 5.53 3.75
N SER A 76 31.33 6.60 4.53
CA SER A 76 30.61 6.74 5.79
C SER A 76 29.10 6.95 5.62
N SER A 77 28.33 6.17 6.39
CA SER A 77 26.89 6.31 6.54
C SER A 77 26.61 7.16 7.77
N LEU A 78 26.02 8.33 7.58
CA LEU A 78 25.53 9.16 8.68
C LEU A 78 24.05 8.88 8.93
N ALA A 79 23.70 8.76 10.21
CA ALA A 79 22.33 8.63 10.71
C ALA A 79 22.05 9.62 11.84
N LEU A 80 20.80 10.10 11.98
CA LEU A 80 20.34 11.06 13.00
C LEU A 80 19.04 10.53 13.64
N GLY A 81 18.98 10.41 14.96
CA GLY A 81 17.76 9.99 15.66
C GLY A 81 17.85 10.25 17.16
N ASP A 82 16.71 10.54 17.78
CA ASP A 82 16.57 10.69 19.24
C ASP A 82 16.54 9.28 19.85
N LEU A 83 17.70 8.76 20.26
CA LEU A 83 17.85 7.36 20.69
C LEU A 83 17.58 7.15 22.18
N ASP A 84 17.62 8.21 22.98
CA ASP A 84 17.36 8.17 24.43
C ASP A 84 16.10 8.93 24.88
N PHE A 85 15.36 9.51 23.92
CA PHE A 85 14.11 10.26 24.09
C PHE A 85 14.25 11.54 24.92
N ASP A 86 15.41 12.21 24.87
CA ASP A 86 15.62 13.52 25.49
C ASP A 86 15.13 14.72 24.65
N GLY A 87 14.81 14.49 23.37
CA GLY A 87 14.32 15.50 22.43
C GLY A 87 15.42 16.18 21.60
N GLN A 88 16.67 15.75 21.72
CA GLN A 88 17.77 16.03 20.80
C GLN A 88 18.04 14.76 19.95
N GLN A 89 18.87 14.87 18.92
CA GLN A 89 19.22 13.72 18.05
C GLN A 89 20.68 13.33 18.19
N GLU A 90 20.92 12.05 18.44
CA GLU A 90 22.22 11.41 18.31
C GLU A 90 22.65 11.35 16.84
N ILE A 91 23.96 11.42 16.62
CA ILE A 91 24.61 11.36 15.33
C ILE A 91 25.42 10.08 15.25
N LEU A 92 24.99 9.13 14.42
CA LEU A 92 25.71 7.89 14.21
C LEU A 92 26.56 7.95 12.94
N VAL A 93 27.76 7.39 13.03
CA VAL A 93 28.73 7.30 11.94
C VAL A 93 29.11 5.84 11.75
N GLY A 94 28.65 5.22 10.66
CA GLY A 94 29.18 3.95 10.16
C GLY A 94 30.42 4.19 9.31
N ASP A 95 31.56 3.56 9.61
CA ASP A 95 32.83 3.73 8.87
C ASP A 95 33.11 2.61 7.84
N GLU A 96 34.23 2.71 7.10
CA GLU A 96 34.64 1.67 6.15
C GLU A 96 35.04 0.33 6.81
N THR A 97 35.32 0.34 8.11
CA THR A 97 35.60 -0.85 8.91
C THR A 97 34.34 -1.50 9.49
N GLY A 98 33.16 -0.93 9.26
CA GLY A 98 31.91 -1.41 9.88
C GLY A 98 31.83 -1.11 11.38
N ALA A 99 32.67 -0.20 11.87
CA ALA A 99 32.47 0.41 13.17
C ALA A 99 31.30 1.40 13.09
N ILE A 100 30.49 1.45 14.13
CA ILE A 100 29.38 2.41 14.27
C ILE A 100 29.64 3.20 15.54
N THR A 101 29.97 4.48 15.37
CA THR A 101 30.21 5.41 16.49
C THR A 101 28.98 6.28 16.68
N CYS A 102 28.50 6.41 17.91
CA CYS A 102 27.41 7.32 18.27
C CYS A 102 27.97 8.56 19.01
N PHE A 103 27.46 9.72 18.63
CA PHE A 103 27.74 11.02 19.26
C PHE A 103 26.44 11.72 19.65
N ASP A 104 26.46 12.56 20.69
CA ASP A 104 25.38 13.53 20.94
C ASP A 104 25.37 14.67 19.89
N CYS A 105 24.32 15.48 19.90
CA CYS A 105 24.12 16.67 19.04
C CYS A 105 25.27 17.71 19.09
N ARG A 106 26.17 17.63 20.09
CA ARG A 106 27.33 18.51 20.29
C ARG A 106 28.67 17.84 19.95
N GLY A 107 28.64 16.60 19.44
CA GLY A 107 29.82 15.83 19.08
C GLY A 107 30.50 15.12 20.25
N GLY A 108 29.84 15.00 21.41
CA GLY A 108 30.30 14.19 22.53
C GLY A 108 30.12 12.69 22.24
N PHE A 109 31.18 11.90 22.41
CA PHE A 109 31.13 10.45 22.19
C PHE A 109 30.21 9.74 23.20
N GLN A 110 29.28 8.93 22.70
CA GLN A 110 28.40 8.07 23.50
C GLN A 110 28.91 6.62 23.54
N TRP A 111 28.89 5.93 22.39
CA TRP A 111 29.26 4.52 22.29
C TRP A 111 29.89 4.14 20.94
N LEU A 112 30.44 2.91 20.88
CA LEU A 112 31.08 2.32 19.70
C LEU A 112 30.71 0.85 19.57
N TYR A 113 30.04 0.48 18.49
CA TYR A 113 29.93 -0.91 18.04
C TYR A 113 31.04 -1.22 17.03
N GLN A 114 31.70 -2.37 17.15
CA GLN A 114 32.73 -2.83 16.22
C GLN A 114 32.46 -4.29 15.84
N GLY A 115 31.82 -4.48 14.68
CA GLY A 115 31.64 -5.80 14.09
C GLY A 115 32.94 -6.40 13.53
N THR A 116 32.93 -7.71 13.28
CA THR A 116 33.96 -8.41 12.50
C THR A 116 33.29 -9.30 11.44
N PRO A 117 33.77 -9.33 10.17
CA PRO A 117 34.99 -8.71 9.66
C PRO A 117 34.86 -7.21 9.39
N LYS A 118 36.00 -6.49 9.32
CA LYS A 118 36.01 -5.05 9.09
C LYS A 118 35.54 -4.70 7.67
N THR A 119 34.33 -4.15 7.51
CA THR A 119 33.78 -3.74 6.21
C THR A 119 32.57 -2.79 6.36
N ARG A 120 32.45 -1.85 5.42
CA ARG A 120 31.42 -0.79 5.39
C ARG A 120 30.01 -1.28 5.75
N ALA A 121 29.38 -0.54 6.66
CA ALA A 121 27.95 -0.64 6.99
C ALA A 121 27.17 0.58 6.46
N ALA A 122 25.94 0.35 6.00
CA ALA A 122 24.94 1.38 5.73
C ALA A 122 23.84 1.31 6.80
N LEU A 123 23.46 2.46 7.36
CA LEU A 123 22.62 2.53 8.56
C LEU A 123 21.18 2.94 8.25
N SER A 124 20.24 2.37 9.01
CA SER A 124 18.85 2.82 9.15
C SER A 124 18.48 2.80 10.63
N LEU A 125 17.54 3.65 11.03
CA LEU A 125 17.01 3.70 12.40
C LEU A 125 15.51 3.43 12.39
N GLY A 126 14.99 2.89 13.48
CA GLY A 126 13.56 2.88 13.81
C GLY A 126 13.18 1.73 14.75
N ASP A 127 11.98 1.82 15.33
CA ASP A 127 11.35 0.75 16.10
C ASP A 127 11.10 -0.49 15.19
N VAL A 128 11.87 -1.54 15.45
CA VAL A 128 11.97 -2.78 14.67
C VAL A 128 11.12 -3.90 15.28
N ASP A 129 10.98 -3.94 16.61
CA ASP A 129 10.34 -5.03 17.35
C ASP A 129 9.01 -4.65 18.04
N GLY A 130 8.66 -3.37 18.04
CA GLY A 130 7.41 -2.81 18.55
C GLY A 130 7.39 -2.49 20.05
N ASP A 131 8.54 -2.49 20.74
CA ASP A 131 8.59 -2.21 22.18
C ASP A 131 8.57 -0.70 22.53
N GLY A 132 8.94 0.15 21.57
CA GLY A 132 8.91 1.61 21.65
C GLY A 132 10.28 2.29 21.76
N ASP A 133 11.38 1.55 21.88
CA ASP A 133 12.74 2.07 21.69
C ASP A 133 13.10 2.15 20.18
N ILE A 134 14.31 2.63 19.84
CA ILE A 134 14.77 2.79 18.45
C ILE A 134 16.03 1.95 18.21
N GLU A 135 15.93 1.01 17.28
CA GLU A 135 17.02 0.12 16.89
C GLU A 135 17.84 0.70 15.72
N ILE A 136 19.07 0.20 15.61
CA ILE A 136 20.00 0.52 14.52
C ILE A 136 20.17 -0.70 13.63
N LEU A 137 19.69 -0.59 12.39
CA LEU A 137 19.94 -1.58 11.33
C LEU A 137 21.21 -1.23 10.55
N ALA A 138 22.18 -2.14 10.55
CA ALA A 138 23.44 -2.04 9.86
C ALA A 138 23.53 -3.07 8.72
N ALA A 139 23.32 -2.61 7.48
CA ALA A 139 23.43 -3.39 6.26
C ALA A 139 24.90 -3.42 5.78
N SER A 140 25.56 -4.58 5.88
CA SER A 140 27.02 -4.69 5.83
C SER A 140 27.59 -5.42 4.60
N GLY A 141 28.81 -5.01 4.22
CA GLY A 141 29.64 -5.66 3.20
C GLY A 141 30.08 -7.09 3.53
N ASP A 142 29.89 -7.56 4.77
CA ASP A 142 30.20 -8.92 5.24
C ASP A 142 29.12 -9.95 4.88
N ARG A 143 28.01 -9.47 4.29
CA ARG A 143 26.76 -10.19 3.95
C ARG A 143 25.75 -10.29 5.10
N THR A 144 25.84 -9.45 6.13
CA THR A 144 24.87 -9.40 7.22
C THR A 144 24.00 -8.14 7.15
N LEU A 145 22.74 -8.29 7.53
CA LEU A 145 21.95 -7.22 8.14
C LEU A 145 22.03 -7.44 9.66
N THR A 146 22.64 -6.51 10.38
CA THR A 146 22.78 -6.53 11.83
C THR A 146 21.78 -5.57 12.45
N CYS A 147 21.20 -5.92 13.61
CA CYS A 147 20.34 -5.05 14.41
C CYS A 147 20.96 -4.84 15.79
N LEU A 148 21.04 -3.58 16.22
CA LEU A 148 21.56 -3.17 17.52
C LEU A 148 20.48 -2.39 18.29
N ASP A 149 20.50 -2.50 19.62
CA ASP A 149 19.72 -1.63 20.51
C ASP A 149 20.23 -0.17 20.46
N SER A 150 19.46 0.77 21.03
CA SER A 150 19.79 2.21 21.16
C SER A 150 21.16 2.50 21.81
N ARG A 151 21.79 1.51 22.46
CA ARG A 151 23.08 1.58 23.14
C ARG A 151 24.21 0.87 22.38
N GLY A 152 23.95 0.35 21.19
CA GLY A 152 24.91 -0.31 20.31
C GLY A 152 25.18 -1.79 20.67
N ASN A 153 24.34 -2.44 21.48
CA ASN A 153 24.45 -3.88 21.75
C ASN A 153 23.79 -4.70 20.65
N LEU A 154 24.41 -5.80 20.25
CA LEU A 154 23.86 -6.71 19.22
C LEU A 154 22.64 -7.48 19.73
N GLU A 155 21.52 -7.34 19.03
CA GLU A 155 20.32 -8.13 19.27
C GLU A 155 20.25 -9.36 18.35
N TRP A 156 20.28 -9.12 17.05
CA TRP A 156 20.18 -10.16 16.03
C TRP A 156 20.93 -9.80 14.75
N SER A 157 21.19 -10.81 13.91
CA SER A 157 21.81 -10.65 12.60
C SER A 157 21.22 -11.64 11.59
N TRP A 158 21.15 -11.24 10.31
CA TRP A 158 20.57 -12.01 9.22
C TRP A 158 21.54 -12.09 8.03
N GLU A 159 21.89 -13.30 7.56
CA GLU A 159 22.91 -13.50 6.52
C GLU A 159 22.34 -13.63 5.08
N THR A 160 22.96 -12.96 4.12
CA THR A 160 22.76 -13.11 2.67
C THR A 160 23.89 -13.90 2.00
N ASP A 161 23.71 -14.29 0.73
CA ASP A 161 24.79 -14.90 -0.08
C ASP A 161 25.86 -13.87 -0.52
N ARG A 162 25.54 -12.57 -0.51
CA ARG A 162 26.34 -11.48 -1.10
C ARG A 162 26.08 -10.16 -0.39
N ARG A 163 27.10 -9.30 -0.38
CA ARG A 163 27.15 -7.99 0.28
C ARG A 163 25.83 -7.21 0.22
N LEU A 164 25.47 -6.59 1.33
CA LEU A 164 24.54 -5.46 1.36
C LEU A 164 25.39 -4.19 1.16
N LEU A 165 24.87 -3.22 0.40
CA LEU A 165 25.60 -1.98 0.05
C LEU A 165 24.75 -0.71 0.24
N ALA A 166 23.51 -0.87 0.69
CA ALA A 166 22.51 0.17 0.81
C ALA A 166 21.73 -0.06 2.13
N PRO A 167 21.22 1.02 2.75
CA PRO A 167 20.41 0.91 3.97
C PRO A 167 19.15 0.07 3.75
N ALA A 168 18.65 -0.50 4.85
CA ALA A 168 17.36 -1.18 4.87
C ALA A 168 16.20 -0.18 4.96
N THR A 169 15.01 -0.58 4.53
CA THR A 169 13.80 0.24 4.51
C THR A 169 12.75 -0.33 5.46
N LEU A 170 12.48 0.37 6.57
CA LEU A 170 11.40 0.06 7.51
C LEU A 170 10.06 0.65 7.02
N THR A 171 9.00 -0.13 6.87
CA THR A 171 7.66 0.42 6.60
C THR A 171 6.60 -0.62 6.90
N ASP A 172 5.41 -0.19 7.31
CA ASP A 172 4.19 -0.98 7.06
C ASP A 172 3.98 -1.01 5.54
N LEU A 173 4.24 -2.18 4.92
CA LEU A 173 4.29 -2.33 3.46
C LEU A 173 2.96 -2.80 2.88
N ASP A 174 2.19 -3.57 3.64
CA ASP A 174 0.92 -4.16 3.21
C ASP A 174 -0.33 -3.62 3.96
N GLU A 175 -0.15 -2.61 4.82
CA GLU A 175 -1.17 -1.94 5.62
C GLU A 175 -1.79 -2.84 6.74
N ASP A 176 -1.06 -3.86 7.21
CA ASP A 176 -1.48 -4.71 8.33
C ASP A 176 -1.15 -4.12 9.73
N GLY A 177 -0.28 -3.11 9.79
CA GLY A 177 0.14 -2.40 11.01
C GLY A 177 1.41 -2.93 11.67
N ARG A 178 2.17 -3.81 11.01
CA ARG A 178 3.49 -4.30 11.44
C ARG A 178 4.63 -3.59 10.72
N THR A 179 5.85 -3.76 11.23
CA THR A 179 7.06 -3.23 10.61
C THR A 179 7.70 -4.27 9.67
N GLU A 180 7.72 -4.00 8.35
CA GLU A 180 8.55 -4.72 7.38
C GLU A 180 9.93 -4.08 7.22
N ILE A 181 10.96 -4.92 7.18
CA ILE A 181 12.30 -4.55 6.74
C ILE A 181 12.51 -4.97 5.27
N VAL A 182 12.59 -4.00 4.37
CA VAL A 182 12.86 -4.20 2.94
C VAL A 182 14.33 -3.87 2.61
N PHE A 183 15.09 -4.83 2.08
CA PHE A 183 16.50 -4.61 1.72
C PHE A 183 16.95 -5.41 0.49
N GLY A 184 17.97 -4.90 -0.19
CA GLY A 184 18.57 -5.51 -1.38
C GLY A 184 20.03 -5.87 -1.19
N SER A 185 20.49 -6.92 -1.87
CA SER A 185 21.87 -7.40 -1.82
C SER A 185 22.45 -7.74 -3.19
N CYS A 186 23.78 -7.83 -3.28
CA CYS A 186 24.49 -8.12 -4.54
C CYS A 186 24.28 -9.55 -5.09
N ASP A 187 23.43 -10.36 -4.47
CA ASP A 187 22.93 -11.65 -4.97
C ASP A 187 21.76 -11.48 -5.96
N ARG A 188 21.33 -10.22 -6.19
CA ARG A 188 20.21 -9.82 -7.09
C ARG A 188 18.82 -10.11 -6.50
N LEU A 189 18.73 -10.27 -5.18
CA LEU A 189 17.47 -10.42 -4.48
C LEU A 189 17.10 -9.14 -3.74
N LEU A 190 15.81 -8.79 -3.80
CA LEU A 190 15.12 -7.90 -2.88
C LEU A 190 14.42 -8.79 -1.86
N ARG A 191 14.53 -8.48 -0.57
CA ARG A 191 13.91 -9.22 0.52
C ARG A 191 13.00 -8.30 1.33
N VAL A 192 12.00 -8.91 1.94
CA VAL A 192 11.12 -8.31 2.94
C VAL A 192 11.15 -9.25 4.14
N LEU A 193 11.37 -8.71 5.34
CA LEU A 193 11.20 -9.41 6.60
C LEU A 193 10.09 -8.70 7.38
N THR A 194 8.92 -9.34 7.52
CA THR A 194 7.90 -8.91 8.48
C THR A 194 8.33 -9.34 9.88
N LEU A 195 8.32 -8.40 10.82
CA LEU A 195 8.47 -8.69 12.24
C LEU A 195 7.11 -8.60 12.93
N GLU A 196 6.98 -9.17 14.13
CA GLU A 196 5.72 -9.08 14.89
C GLU A 196 5.54 -7.69 15.56
N GLY A 197 6.55 -6.82 15.45
CA GLY A 197 6.56 -5.46 15.97
C GLY A 197 5.54 -4.56 15.30
N ARG A 198 4.92 -3.70 16.11
CA ARG A 198 3.88 -2.78 15.66
C ARG A 198 4.52 -1.54 15.03
N TYR A 199 4.11 -1.21 13.82
CA TYR A 199 4.57 -0.01 13.14
C TYR A 199 4.08 1.28 13.82
N ASP A 200 5.03 2.11 14.27
CA ASP A 200 4.79 3.54 14.52
C ASP A 200 5.69 4.42 13.65
N LYS A 201 5.07 5.17 12.74
CA LYS A 201 5.73 6.14 11.88
C LYS A 201 6.45 7.28 12.61
N ASP A 202 6.13 7.55 13.88
CA ASP A 202 6.79 8.58 14.69
C ASP A 202 8.05 8.04 15.40
N LEU A 203 8.19 6.70 15.50
CA LEU A 203 9.39 5.99 16.00
C LEU A 203 10.26 5.43 14.87
N ILE A 204 10.01 5.87 13.63
CA ILE A 204 10.83 5.54 12.45
C ILE A 204 11.43 6.85 11.90
N PRO A 205 12.37 7.49 12.64
CA PRO A 205 13.22 8.52 12.06
C PRO A 205 14.04 7.85 10.95
N TRP A 206 14.13 8.44 9.75
CA TRP A 206 14.82 7.80 8.64
C TRP A 206 16.13 8.45 8.27
N PRO A 207 17.28 7.81 8.54
CA PRO A 207 18.52 8.48 8.24
C PRO A 207 19.60 7.48 7.83
N SER A 208 19.56 7.10 6.56
CA SER A 208 20.70 7.48 5.73
C SER A 208 20.24 7.88 4.33
N ALA A 209 20.77 9.01 3.86
CA ALA A 209 20.55 9.56 2.53
C ALA A 209 19.08 9.57 2.03
N ARG A 210 18.11 9.93 2.89
CA ARG A 210 16.72 10.32 2.55
C ARG A 210 15.90 10.76 3.79
N PHE A 211 15.55 12.04 3.98
CA PHE A 211 14.35 12.40 4.78
C PHE A 211 13.58 13.60 4.19
N ASP A 212 14.29 14.67 3.84
CA ASP A 212 14.05 15.58 2.70
C ASP A 212 15.43 16.27 2.43
N SER A 213 15.68 17.26 1.56
CA SER A 213 14.84 18.12 0.74
C SER A 213 15.16 17.97 -0.76
N PRO A 214 14.42 17.15 -1.52
CA PRO A 214 13.37 16.23 -1.10
C PRO A 214 13.68 14.78 -1.52
N GLN A 215 14.91 14.30 -1.31
CA GLN A 215 15.13 12.85 -1.23
C GLN A 215 14.48 12.39 0.08
N SER A 216 13.20 11.99 0.03
CA SER A 216 12.29 12.14 1.17
C SER A 216 11.88 10.84 1.85
N GLY A 217 12.71 10.32 2.75
CA GLY A 217 12.45 9.11 3.54
C GLY A 217 11.39 9.24 4.64
N SER A 218 10.57 10.29 4.65
CA SER A 218 9.37 10.30 5.50
C SER A 218 8.28 9.46 4.83
N SER A 219 7.68 8.50 5.56
CA SER A 219 6.41 7.92 5.12
C SER A 219 5.26 8.95 5.20
N LEU A 220 5.34 9.94 6.12
CA LEU A 220 4.54 11.19 6.10
C LEU A 220 4.90 12.19 7.22
N LYS A 221 5.63 13.28 6.90
CA LYS A 221 5.15 14.69 7.02
C LYS A 221 6.27 15.71 6.80
N GLY A 222 6.13 16.50 5.73
CA GLY A 222 6.96 17.68 5.46
C GLY A 222 6.48 18.38 4.19
N ALA A 223 6.47 17.62 3.10
CA ALA A 223 5.63 17.96 1.96
C ALA A 223 4.15 17.94 2.38
N THR A 224 3.45 19.05 2.18
CA THR A 224 1.99 19.03 2.00
C THR A 224 1.64 18.42 0.64
N HIS A 225 2.04 17.17 0.42
CA HIS A 225 1.21 16.29 -0.37
C HIS A 225 -0.13 16.22 0.38
N THR A 226 -1.11 16.96 -0.12
CA THR A 226 -2.51 16.71 0.20
C THR A 226 -2.70 15.20 0.01
N LYS A 227 -2.87 14.45 1.11
CA LYS A 227 -3.10 13.00 1.04
C LYS A 227 -4.17 12.80 -0.04
N PRO A 228 -3.86 12.09 -1.14
CA PRO A 228 -4.72 12.04 -2.31
C PRO A 228 -6.10 11.62 -1.81
N ARG A 229 -7.10 12.48 -2.04
CA ARG A 229 -8.42 12.36 -1.40
C ARG A 229 -8.89 10.93 -1.57
N MET A 230 -9.04 10.21 -0.46
CA MET A 230 -9.54 8.85 -0.52
C MET A 230 -10.95 8.91 -1.10
N ILE A 231 -11.19 8.11 -2.14
CA ILE A 231 -12.50 7.93 -2.72
C ILE A 231 -13.04 6.57 -2.32
N GLU A 232 -14.34 6.51 -2.17
CA GLU A 232 -15.07 5.24 -2.08
C GLU A 232 -15.62 4.93 -3.47
N ARG A 233 -15.30 3.73 -3.96
CA ARG A 233 -15.79 3.20 -5.22
C ARG A 233 -16.55 1.91 -4.93
N GLU A 234 -17.79 1.85 -5.41
CA GLU A 234 -18.58 0.63 -5.37
C GLU A 234 -18.44 -0.12 -6.69
N GLU A 235 -18.19 -1.43 -6.61
CA GLU A 235 -18.10 -2.32 -7.77
C GLU A 235 -18.83 -3.63 -7.47
N SER A 236 -19.56 -4.15 -8.45
CA SER A 236 -20.13 -5.50 -8.31
C SER A 236 -19.00 -6.52 -8.39
N LEU A 237 -18.75 -7.21 -7.27
CA LEU A 237 -17.81 -8.34 -7.21
C LEU A 237 -18.35 -9.57 -7.93
N TYR A 238 -19.63 -9.52 -8.33
CA TYR A 238 -20.34 -10.69 -8.82
C TYR A 238 -21.36 -10.32 -9.91
N SER A 239 -20.92 -10.40 -11.17
CA SER A 239 -21.69 -10.04 -12.38
C SER A 239 -22.95 -10.89 -12.63
N PHE A 240 -23.15 -11.99 -11.88
CA PHE A 240 -24.19 -13.00 -12.11
C PHE A 240 -25.21 -13.08 -10.95
N ALA A 241 -25.31 -11.99 -10.17
CA ALA A 241 -26.08 -11.89 -8.94
C ALA A 241 -27.54 -12.39 -9.06
N GLY A 242 -28.36 -11.75 -9.90
CA GLY A 242 -29.80 -12.05 -10.02
C GLY A 242 -30.13 -13.31 -10.83
N PHE A 243 -29.34 -14.38 -10.67
CA PHE A 243 -29.49 -15.70 -11.29
C PHE A 243 -29.66 -15.74 -12.83
N GLU A 244 -29.47 -14.63 -13.54
CA GLU A 244 -29.61 -14.53 -14.99
C GLU A 244 -28.39 -15.08 -15.75
N HIS A 245 -28.64 -15.65 -16.94
CA HIS A 245 -27.59 -15.85 -17.95
C HIS A 245 -27.10 -14.49 -18.51
N PRO A 246 -25.81 -14.37 -18.88
CA PRO A 246 -25.17 -13.08 -19.09
C PRO A 246 -25.82 -12.23 -20.19
N ARG A 247 -26.32 -11.05 -19.80
CA ARG A 247 -26.15 -9.86 -20.64
C ARG A 247 -24.70 -9.41 -20.50
N ARG A 248 -23.96 -9.36 -21.61
CA ARG A 248 -22.66 -8.69 -21.66
C ARG A 248 -22.81 -7.27 -21.08
N ILE A 249 -22.18 -7.02 -19.93
CA ILE A 249 -21.84 -5.65 -19.55
C ILE A 249 -20.86 -5.18 -20.62
N ALA A 250 -21.29 -4.22 -21.44
CA ALA A 250 -20.47 -3.70 -22.52
C ALA A 250 -19.41 -2.74 -21.96
N GLN A 251 -18.39 -3.29 -21.29
CA GLN A 251 -17.12 -2.60 -21.19
C GLN A 251 -16.59 -2.43 -22.62
N SER A 252 -16.53 -1.18 -23.09
CA SER A 252 -16.10 -0.85 -24.44
C SER A 252 -14.57 -0.95 -24.57
N LEU A 253 -14.08 -2.18 -24.68
CA LEU A 253 -12.76 -2.50 -25.20
C LEU A 253 -12.95 -3.17 -26.57
N ASP A 254 -12.48 -2.49 -27.61
CA ASP A 254 -12.76 -2.85 -28.99
C ASP A 254 -11.95 -4.06 -29.51
N PHE A 255 -12.58 -4.76 -30.45
CA PHE A 255 -12.06 -5.76 -31.41
C PHE A 255 -11.85 -7.23 -30.96
N PRO A 256 -11.98 -8.20 -31.90
CA PRO A 256 -12.44 -8.08 -33.29
C PRO A 256 -13.88 -8.58 -33.52
N ARG A 257 -14.56 -8.01 -34.53
CA ARG A 257 -15.82 -8.57 -35.06
C ARG A 257 -15.51 -9.81 -35.92
N GLY A 258 -16.15 -10.94 -35.64
CA GLY A 258 -16.09 -12.10 -36.54
C GLY A 258 -16.90 -13.30 -36.08
N GLU A 259 -16.67 -13.79 -34.86
CA GLU A 259 -17.18 -15.09 -34.44
C GLU A 259 -18.45 -15.00 -33.58
N LYS A 260 -19.54 -15.61 -34.08
CA LYS A 260 -20.71 -15.94 -33.25
C LYS A 260 -20.36 -17.14 -32.38
N GLN A 261 -19.80 -16.90 -31.20
CA GLN A 261 -19.69 -17.94 -30.17
C GLN A 261 -21.09 -18.50 -29.84
N LYS A 262 -21.22 -19.83 -29.81
CA LYS A 262 -22.48 -20.51 -29.47
C LYS A 262 -22.81 -20.27 -28.00
N GLN A 263 -24.07 -19.97 -27.71
CA GLN A 263 -24.57 -19.91 -26.33
C GLN A 263 -24.43 -21.30 -25.66
N PRO A 264 -23.85 -21.40 -24.46
CA PRO A 264 -23.90 -22.63 -23.67
C PRO A 264 -25.32 -22.83 -23.14
N THR A 265 -25.86 -24.04 -23.31
CA THR A 265 -27.21 -24.41 -22.86
C THR A 265 -27.21 -24.95 -21.42
N SER A 266 -26.47 -24.30 -20.51
CA SER A 266 -26.40 -24.78 -19.12
C SER A 266 -27.68 -24.44 -18.37
N THR A 267 -28.25 -25.41 -17.65
CA THR A 267 -29.41 -25.20 -16.77
C THR A 267 -29.03 -24.73 -15.36
N THR A 268 -27.75 -24.45 -15.11
CA THR A 268 -27.25 -23.92 -13.83
C THR A 268 -27.07 -22.40 -13.89
N PRO A 269 -27.53 -21.64 -12.86
CA PRO A 269 -27.19 -20.24 -12.74
C PRO A 269 -25.66 -20.08 -12.68
N GLU A 270 -25.13 -19.18 -13.52
CA GLU A 270 -23.69 -19.11 -13.77
C GLU A 270 -22.94 -18.67 -12.52
N GLY A 271 -21.92 -19.45 -12.13
CA GLY A 271 -21.15 -19.19 -10.92
C GLY A 271 -21.85 -19.50 -9.60
N TRP A 272 -23.03 -20.13 -9.58
CA TRP A 272 -23.65 -20.66 -8.36
C TRP A 272 -23.52 -22.18 -8.31
N ARG A 273 -23.33 -22.75 -7.12
CA ARG A 273 -23.14 -24.19 -6.90
C ARG A 273 -23.98 -24.69 -5.73
N VAL A 274 -24.58 -25.88 -5.88
CA VAL A 274 -25.20 -26.60 -4.77
C VAL A 274 -24.10 -27.23 -3.93
N LEU A 275 -24.13 -27.00 -2.62
CA LEU A 275 -23.24 -27.62 -1.64
C LEU A 275 -23.91 -28.84 -0.99
N GLU A 276 -25.21 -28.73 -0.65
CA GLU A 276 -25.98 -29.80 -0.03
C GLU A 276 -27.40 -29.87 -0.59
N GLY A 277 -27.93 -31.09 -0.72
CA GLY A 277 -29.27 -31.36 -1.21
C GLY A 277 -29.30 -32.03 -2.60
N ALA A 278 -30.39 -32.77 -2.86
CA ALA A 278 -30.52 -33.55 -4.09
C ALA A 278 -30.66 -32.65 -5.34
N ALA A 279 -29.92 -32.98 -6.41
CA ALA A 279 -29.88 -32.17 -7.64
C ALA A 279 -31.24 -32.01 -8.35
N ASN A 280 -32.21 -32.89 -8.09
CA ASN A 280 -33.57 -32.82 -8.62
C ASN A 280 -34.54 -31.98 -7.77
N ARG A 281 -34.10 -31.44 -6.62
CA ARG A 281 -34.94 -30.59 -5.75
C ARG A 281 -34.99 -29.13 -6.15
N TRP A 282 -34.23 -28.68 -7.15
CA TRP A 282 -34.22 -27.27 -7.54
C TRP A 282 -34.35 -27.09 -9.05
N SER A 283 -34.84 -25.91 -9.46
CA SER A 283 -35.03 -25.52 -10.85
C SER A 283 -35.00 -24.00 -10.99
N MET A 284 -34.60 -23.49 -12.15
CA MET A 284 -34.85 -22.09 -12.51
C MET A 284 -36.35 -21.89 -12.75
N ASP A 285 -36.93 -20.82 -12.21
CA ASP A 285 -38.32 -20.41 -12.38
C ASP A 285 -38.36 -19.02 -13.03
N SER A 286 -39.38 -18.76 -13.86
CA SER A 286 -39.62 -17.48 -14.53
C SER A 286 -41.03 -16.93 -14.29
N GLU A 287 -41.88 -17.63 -13.53
CA GLU A 287 -43.23 -17.21 -13.18
C GLU A 287 -43.24 -16.41 -11.88
N LEU A 288 -42.53 -16.87 -10.84
CA LEU A 288 -42.38 -16.16 -9.57
C LEU A 288 -40.97 -15.58 -9.43
N VAL A 289 -40.84 -14.31 -9.81
CA VAL A 289 -39.59 -13.56 -9.85
C VAL A 289 -39.80 -12.20 -9.15
N ARG A 290 -38.81 -11.75 -8.40
CA ARG A 290 -38.73 -10.43 -7.77
C ARG A 290 -37.88 -9.48 -8.61
N GLU A 291 -36.70 -9.94 -9.06
CA GLU A 291 -35.72 -9.11 -9.77
C GLU A 291 -35.22 -9.84 -11.04
N GLY A 292 -34.92 -9.08 -12.09
CA GLY A 292 -34.43 -9.68 -13.34
C GLY A 292 -35.47 -10.55 -14.06
N LYS A 293 -35.11 -11.80 -14.37
CA LYS A 293 -35.92 -12.74 -15.17
C LYS A 293 -36.15 -14.11 -14.54
N HIS A 294 -35.35 -14.50 -13.55
CA HIS A 294 -35.36 -15.85 -13.02
C HIS A 294 -35.03 -15.90 -11.54
N SER A 295 -35.71 -16.79 -10.81
CA SER A 295 -35.42 -17.13 -9.42
C SER A 295 -35.02 -18.61 -9.30
N ILE A 296 -34.30 -18.97 -8.23
CA ILE A 296 -34.04 -20.38 -7.89
C ILE A 296 -35.24 -20.90 -7.11
N ARG A 297 -36.01 -21.80 -7.69
CA ARG A 297 -37.09 -22.54 -7.02
C ARG A 297 -36.56 -23.82 -6.39
N ILE A 298 -36.92 -24.07 -5.14
CA ILE A 298 -36.56 -25.25 -4.34
C ILE A 298 -37.83 -26.00 -3.93
N GLY A 299 -37.90 -27.28 -4.26
CA GLY A 299 -38.99 -28.20 -3.94
C GLY A 299 -38.88 -28.85 -2.55
N SER A 300 -39.96 -29.54 -2.17
CA SER A 300 -40.08 -30.27 -0.90
C SER A 300 -38.96 -31.30 -0.70
N GLY A 301 -38.51 -31.46 0.55
CA GLY A 301 -37.53 -32.47 0.94
C GLY A 301 -37.27 -32.47 2.44
N THR A 302 -36.81 -33.62 2.94
CA THR A 302 -36.56 -33.89 4.37
C THR A 302 -35.27 -33.33 4.91
N ASP A 303 -34.41 -32.79 4.05
CA ASP A 303 -33.08 -32.29 4.38
C ASP A 303 -32.96 -30.80 4.03
N PRO A 304 -32.04 -30.04 4.64
CA PRO A 304 -31.67 -28.72 4.17
C PRO A 304 -31.28 -28.71 2.69
N PHE A 305 -31.32 -27.54 2.07
CA PHE A 305 -30.75 -27.33 0.74
C PHE A 305 -29.83 -26.12 0.80
N VAL A 306 -28.53 -26.35 0.58
CA VAL A 306 -27.50 -25.33 0.71
C VAL A 306 -26.86 -25.11 -0.66
N PHE A 307 -26.78 -23.85 -1.07
CA PHE A 307 -26.13 -23.43 -2.30
C PHE A 307 -25.32 -22.16 -2.03
N ALA A 308 -24.29 -21.93 -2.83
CA ALA A 308 -23.39 -20.81 -2.65
C ALA A 308 -22.90 -20.25 -3.99
N THR A 309 -22.37 -19.04 -3.98
CA THR A 309 -21.57 -18.55 -5.11
C THR A 309 -20.32 -19.43 -5.29
N SER A 310 -19.65 -19.29 -6.42
CA SER A 310 -18.23 -19.63 -6.57
C SER A 310 -17.39 -18.84 -5.58
N PHE A 311 -16.15 -19.26 -5.35
CA PHE A 311 -15.21 -18.46 -4.57
C PHE A 311 -14.95 -17.15 -5.30
N ILE A 312 -15.06 -16.05 -4.56
CA ILE A 312 -14.69 -14.72 -4.99
C ILE A 312 -13.43 -14.37 -4.21
N GLU A 313 -12.33 -14.17 -4.92
CA GLU A 313 -11.08 -13.71 -4.32
C GLU A 313 -11.32 -12.33 -3.68
N ALA A 314 -10.86 -12.14 -2.45
CA ALA A 314 -10.98 -10.87 -1.73
C ALA A 314 -9.85 -9.95 -2.22
N PRO A 315 -10.12 -8.88 -2.99
CA PRO A 315 -9.05 -8.01 -3.46
C PRO A 315 -8.54 -7.17 -2.30
N GLY A 316 -7.21 -6.99 -2.16
CA GLY A 316 -6.59 -6.33 -1.00
C GLY A 316 -6.97 -4.86 -0.73
N ARG A 317 -7.85 -4.24 -1.52
CA ARG A 317 -8.43 -2.90 -1.29
C ARG A 317 -9.92 -2.93 -0.88
N LEU A 318 -10.48 -4.12 -0.68
CA LEU A 318 -11.87 -4.31 -0.30
C LEU A 318 -12.07 -3.86 1.16
N SER A 319 -12.70 -2.71 1.34
CA SER A 319 -12.93 -2.14 2.68
C SER A 319 -14.20 -2.68 3.35
N ALA A 320 -15.21 -3.04 2.56
CA ALA A 320 -16.44 -3.67 3.01
C ALA A 320 -17.21 -4.36 1.88
N ILE A 321 -18.09 -5.29 2.22
CA ILE A 321 -19.12 -5.86 1.35
C ILE A 321 -20.50 -5.36 1.80
N GLN A 322 -21.31 -5.00 0.83
CA GLN A 322 -22.75 -4.81 0.95
C GLN A 322 -23.46 -5.84 0.06
N SER A 323 -24.51 -6.48 0.58
CA SER A 323 -25.23 -7.52 -0.14
C SER A 323 -26.67 -7.66 0.32
N GLU A 324 -27.53 -8.02 -0.63
CA GLU A 324 -28.92 -8.37 -0.37
C GLU A 324 -29.36 -9.55 -1.23
N ILE A 325 -30.20 -10.39 -0.64
CA ILE A 325 -30.85 -11.53 -1.29
C ILE A 325 -32.25 -11.71 -0.70
N PHE A 326 -33.18 -12.17 -1.52
CA PHE A 326 -34.59 -12.28 -1.20
C PHE A 326 -35.04 -13.72 -1.16
N TYR A 327 -35.97 -14.01 -0.25
CA TYR A 327 -36.52 -15.33 -0.01
C TYR A 327 -38.04 -15.31 -0.02
N HIS A 328 -38.67 -16.26 -0.71
CA HIS A 328 -40.11 -16.50 -0.64
C HIS A 328 -40.37 -17.96 -0.28
N GLY A 329 -41.07 -18.23 0.82
CA GLY A 329 -41.38 -19.60 1.23
C GLY A 329 -41.56 -19.79 2.73
N PRO A 330 -41.85 -21.02 3.18
CA PRO A 330 -42.04 -21.33 4.59
C PRO A 330 -40.72 -21.59 5.33
N GLY A 331 -40.70 -21.24 6.62
CA GLY A 331 -39.58 -21.52 7.53
C GLY A 331 -38.64 -20.32 7.72
N PHE A 332 -37.42 -20.61 8.16
CA PHE A 332 -36.40 -19.60 8.48
C PHE A 332 -35.20 -19.78 7.54
N PRO A 333 -35.09 -18.98 6.46
CA PRO A 333 -33.92 -18.98 5.58
C PRO A 333 -32.70 -18.42 6.29
N LYS A 334 -31.50 -18.81 5.83
CA LYS A 334 -30.23 -18.17 6.22
C LYS A 334 -29.42 -17.81 4.98
N ALA A 335 -28.81 -16.64 4.99
CA ALA A 335 -27.78 -16.23 4.05
C ALA A 335 -26.57 -15.79 4.89
N THR A 336 -25.38 -16.24 4.53
CA THR A 336 -24.16 -16.07 5.32
C THR A 336 -22.99 -15.76 4.40
N LEU A 337 -22.19 -14.75 4.75
CA LEU A 337 -20.91 -14.49 4.11
C LEU A 337 -19.84 -15.34 4.81
N CYS A 338 -19.39 -16.40 4.16
CA CYS A 338 -18.33 -17.27 4.68
C CYS A 338 -16.98 -16.80 4.12
N TRP A 339 -16.08 -16.39 5.00
CA TRP A 339 -14.71 -15.96 4.68
C TRP A 339 -13.75 -17.12 4.83
N TRP A 340 -12.80 -17.24 3.90
CA TRP A 340 -11.90 -18.38 3.80
C TRP A 340 -10.45 -17.94 3.61
N ASN A 341 -9.56 -18.84 4.00
CA ASN A 341 -8.16 -18.83 3.61
C ASN A 341 -7.73 -20.23 3.16
N ASP A 342 -6.42 -20.47 3.10
CA ASP A 342 -5.86 -21.75 2.68
C ASP A 342 -5.97 -22.85 3.75
N ARG A 343 -6.30 -22.47 5.00
CA ARG A 343 -6.49 -23.39 6.14
C ARG A 343 -7.97 -23.73 6.39
N GLY A 344 -8.92 -22.94 5.89
CA GLY A 344 -10.35 -23.21 6.01
C GLY A 344 -11.20 -21.95 6.11
N ILE A 345 -12.34 -22.04 6.80
CA ILE A 345 -13.20 -20.91 7.14
C ILE A 345 -12.54 -20.09 8.27
N VAL A 346 -12.49 -18.77 8.09
CA VAL A 346 -11.94 -17.81 9.05
C VAL A 346 -13.04 -17.13 9.87
N ARG A 347 -14.13 -16.73 9.21
CA ARG A 347 -15.30 -16.09 9.84
C ARG A 347 -16.56 -16.34 9.03
N GLU A 348 -17.71 -16.30 9.69
CA GLU A 348 -19.03 -16.35 9.07
C GLU A 348 -19.87 -15.16 9.55
N ASP A 349 -20.38 -14.34 8.63
CA ASP A 349 -21.28 -13.22 8.94
C ASP A 349 -22.68 -13.52 8.41
N GLU A 350 -23.59 -13.89 9.30
CA GLU A 350 -25.00 -14.17 8.96
C GLU A 350 -25.74 -12.86 8.64
N PHE A 351 -26.51 -12.85 7.56
CA PHE A 351 -27.26 -11.69 7.10
C PHE A 351 -28.41 -11.36 8.04
N ASN A 352 -28.62 -10.07 8.26
CA ASN A 352 -29.75 -9.61 9.06
C ASN A 352 -31.05 -9.84 8.28
N LEU A 353 -31.99 -10.56 8.90
CA LEU A 353 -33.34 -10.74 8.39
C LEU A 353 -34.11 -9.42 8.56
N ALA A 354 -34.19 -8.63 7.50
CA ALA A 354 -34.90 -7.36 7.53
C ALA A 354 -36.40 -7.61 7.59
N LYS A 355 -37.03 -7.32 8.74
CA LYS A 355 -38.49 -7.15 8.86
C LYS A 355 -38.94 -5.83 8.22
N SER A 356 -38.51 -5.55 6.99
CA SER A 356 -39.10 -4.47 6.20
C SER A 356 -40.55 -4.85 5.94
N ILE A 357 -41.49 -4.15 6.57
CA ILE A 357 -42.90 -4.21 6.19
C ILE A 357 -42.93 -3.81 4.71
N PRO A 358 -43.41 -4.68 3.80
CA PRO A 358 -43.47 -4.31 2.40
C PRO A 358 -44.36 -3.08 2.25
N SER A 359 -43.96 -2.14 1.39
CA SER A 359 -44.73 -0.90 1.15
C SER A 359 -46.11 -1.17 0.53
N ASP A 360 -46.30 -2.38 0.02
CA ASP A 360 -47.53 -2.90 -0.56
C ASP A 360 -47.87 -4.23 0.11
N ALA A 361 -49.13 -4.46 0.50
CA ALA A 361 -49.54 -5.64 1.27
C ALA A 361 -49.53 -6.96 0.45
N SER A 362 -48.98 -6.91 -0.76
CA SER A 362 -48.90 -7.99 -1.76
C SER A 362 -47.49 -8.58 -1.94
N ASP A 363 -46.44 -7.90 -1.47
CA ASP A 363 -45.06 -8.41 -1.57
C ASP A 363 -44.82 -9.44 -0.45
N THR A 364 -44.63 -10.69 -0.88
CA THR A 364 -44.52 -11.88 -0.02
C THR A 364 -43.07 -12.32 0.23
N TRP A 365 -42.10 -11.60 -0.34
CA TRP A 365 -40.68 -11.90 -0.18
C TRP A 365 -40.10 -11.27 1.09
N VAL A 366 -39.16 -11.99 1.71
CA VAL A 366 -38.39 -11.53 2.87
C VAL A 366 -36.97 -11.18 2.42
N ARG A 367 -36.45 -10.03 2.86
CA ARG A 367 -35.10 -9.56 2.53
C ARG A 367 -34.10 -10.00 3.60
N LEU A 368 -33.03 -10.66 3.16
CA LEU A 368 -31.82 -10.89 3.95
C LEU A 368 -30.76 -9.93 3.44
N SER A 369 -30.11 -9.19 4.32
CA SER A 369 -29.09 -8.21 3.92
C SER A 369 -27.96 -8.09 4.92
N ALA A 370 -26.77 -7.81 4.41
CA ALA A 370 -25.64 -7.35 5.21
C ALA A 370 -25.06 -6.08 4.57
N ASP A 371 -24.70 -5.11 5.39
CA ASP A 371 -24.11 -3.84 4.97
C ASP A 371 -22.85 -3.58 5.81
N GLN A 372 -21.87 -2.93 5.20
CA GLN A 372 -20.57 -2.61 5.79
C GLN A 372 -19.79 -3.81 6.37
N VAL A 373 -19.94 -5.02 5.81
CA VAL A 373 -19.22 -6.22 6.30
C VAL A 373 -17.75 -6.16 5.87
N LYS A 374 -16.86 -5.84 6.82
CA LYS A 374 -15.41 -5.76 6.56
C LYS A 374 -14.77 -7.16 6.45
N PRO A 375 -13.85 -7.43 5.51
CA PRO A 375 -13.10 -8.69 5.50
C PRO A 375 -12.33 -8.91 6.82
N PRO A 376 -12.20 -10.16 7.31
CA PRO A 376 -11.13 -10.54 8.25
C PRO A 376 -9.75 -10.39 7.58
N LEU A 377 -8.73 -10.03 8.37
CA LEU A 377 -7.35 -9.84 7.88
C LEU A 377 -6.82 -11.09 7.16
N ASP A 378 -6.99 -12.26 7.78
CA ASP A 378 -6.47 -13.54 7.27
C ASP A 378 -7.23 -14.12 6.05
N ALA A 379 -8.26 -13.46 5.52
CA ALA A 379 -9.15 -14.03 4.52
C ALA A 379 -8.78 -13.65 3.08
N ASN A 380 -8.38 -14.65 2.27
CA ASN A 380 -8.01 -14.43 0.86
C ASN A 380 -9.20 -14.54 -0.13
N ARG A 381 -10.32 -15.15 0.29
CA ARG A 381 -11.51 -15.33 -0.54
C ARG A 381 -12.78 -15.49 0.29
N PHE A 382 -13.94 -15.34 -0.32
CA PHE A 382 -15.23 -15.52 0.36
C PHE A 382 -16.30 -16.13 -0.56
N GLN A 383 -17.41 -16.55 0.04
CA GLN A 383 -18.63 -16.98 -0.66
C GLN A 383 -19.87 -16.45 0.04
N LEU A 384 -20.92 -16.13 -0.73
CA LEU A 384 -22.27 -16.02 -0.18
C LEU A 384 -22.89 -17.41 -0.17
N VAL A 385 -23.19 -17.93 1.02
CA VAL A 385 -23.81 -19.24 1.26
C VAL A 385 -25.25 -19.04 1.69
N CYS A 386 -26.18 -19.68 0.99
CA CYS A 386 -27.61 -19.61 1.23
C CYS A 386 -28.12 -20.99 1.62
N SER A 387 -28.79 -21.07 2.77
CA SER A 387 -29.36 -22.29 3.32
C SER A 387 -30.89 -22.17 3.41
N ASN A 388 -31.57 -23.03 2.66
CA ASN A 388 -33.01 -23.19 2.72
C ASN A 388 -33.37 -24.24 3.79
N PRO A 389 -34.35 -23.97 4.67
CA PRO A 389 -34.85 -24.95 5.64
C PRO A 389 -35.45 -26.20 4.98
N MET A 390 -35.83 -27.20 5.77
CA MET A 390 -36.57 -28.36 5.27
C MET A 390 -37.93 -27.91 4.73
N ASN A 391 -38.15 -28.05 3.42
CA ASN A 391 -39.45 -27.78 2.81
C ASN A 391 -40.36 -28.99 3.04
N ALA A 392 -41.38 -28.83 3.89
CA ALA A 392 -42.38 -29.86 4.18
C ALA A 392 -43.03 -30.43 2.90
N SER A 393 -43.62 -31.61 2.97
CA SER A 393 -44.22 -32.27 1.80
C SER A 393 -45.24 -31.35 1.10
N GLY A 394 -45.07 -31.15 -0.21
CA GLY A 394 -45.89 -30.22 -1.00
C GLY A 394 -45.53 -28.73 -0.90
N SER A 395 -44.60 -28.34 -0.02
CA SER A 395 -44.10 -26.97 0.06
C SER A 395 -42.96 -26.68 -0.92
N VAL A 396 -42.86 -25.41 -1.32
CA VAL A 396 -41.88 -24.87 -2.25
C VAL A 396 -41.37 -23.52 -1.71
N SER A 397 -40.13 -23.19 -2.04
CA SER A 397 -39.51 -21.91 -1.73
C SER A 397 -38.71 -21.39 -2.91
N TRP A 398 -38.37 -20.10 -2.89
CA TRP A 398 -37.65 -19.41 -3.95
C TRP A 398 -36.60 -18.47 -3.36
N TRP A 399 -35.50 -18.29 -4.10
CA TRP A 399 -34.47 -17.29 -3.84
C TRP A 399 -34.27 -16.41 -5.07
N ASP A 400 -34.11 -15.11 -4.85
CA ASP A 400 -33.91 -14.09 -5.89
C ASP A 400 -32.96 -12.98 -5.39
N GLY A 401 -32.37 -12.19 -6.27
CA GLY A 401 -31.28 -11.26 -5.95
C GLY A 401 -29.98 -12.00 -5.60
N GLY A 402 -29.16 -11.44 -4.70
CA GLY A 402 -27.82 -11.98 -4.38
C GLY A 402 -26.68 -11.09 -4.89
N ALA A 403 -26.90 -9.78 -4.97
CA ALA A 403 -25.87 -8.82 -5.36
C ALA A 403 -24.77 -8.76 -4.30
N LEU A 404 -23.50 -8.84 -4.74
CA LEU A 404 -22.33 -8.68 -3.89
C LEU A 404 -21.57 -7.43 -4.36
N ILE A 405 -21.78 -6.33 -3.65
CA ILE A 405 -21.18 -5.03 -3.94
C ILE A 405 -20.00 -4.83 -3.01
N GLY A 406 -18.80 -4.73 -3.58
CA GLY A 406 -17.58 -4.41 -2.86
C GLY A 406 -17.39 -2.90 -2.79
N LYS A 407 -17.10 -2.39 -1.60
CA LYS A 407 -16.70 -1.00 -1.37
C LYS A 407 -15.18 -0.95 -1.29
N PHE A 408 -14.57 -0.22 -2.21
CA PHE A 408 -13.13 -0.04 -2.31
C PHE A 408 -12.78 1.36 -1.85
N ARG A 409 -11.77 1.45 -0.98
CA ARG A 409 -11.23 2.73 -0.50
C ARG A 409 -9.85 2.90 -1.11
N GLU A 410 -9.71 3.83 -2.05
CA GLU A 410 -8.45 4.02 -2.78
C GLU A 410 -8.12 5.51 -2.98
N PRO A 411 -6.84 5.86 -3.17
CA PRO A 411 -6.46 7.25 -3.44
C PRO A 411 -7.03 7.73 -4.77
N ALA A 412 -7.50 8.98 -4.80
CA ALA A 412 -7.82 9.67 -6.06
C ALA A 412 -6.59 9.71 -6.98
N LYS A 413 -6.75 9.22 -8.20
CA LYS A 413 -5.71 9.07 -9.21
C LYS A 413 -6.15 9.67 -10.54
N VAL A 414 -5.19 10.30 -11.22
CA VAL A 414 -5.31 10.75 -12.61
C VAL A 414 -4.14 10.16 -13.40
N GLU A 415 -4.39 9.63 -14.59
CA GLU A 415 -3.38 9.10 -15.51
C GLU A 415 -3.41 9.86 -16.83
N SER A 416 -2.23 10.13 -17.40
CA SER A 416 -2.07 10.71 -18.74
C SER A 416 -1.38 9.71 -19.66
N LEU A 417 -2.13 9.24 -20.66
CA LEU A 417 -1.71 8.29 -21.67
C LEU A 417 -1.35 9.07 -22.95
N VAL A 418 -0.05 9.23 -23.23
CA VAL A 418 0.44 9.93 -24.43
C VAL A 418 0.80 8.91 -25.50
N ASN A 419 0.31 9.11 -26.73
CA ASN A 419 0.75 8.28 -27.85
C ASN A 419 2.20 8.65 -28.24
N GLN A 420 3.14 7.72 -28.08
CA GLN A 420 4.56 7.90 -28.42
C GLN A 420 4.92 7.46 -29.85
N VAL A 421 3.96 7.09 -30.70
CA VAL A 421 4.23 6.71 -32.09
C VAL A 421 4.53 7.95 -32.94
N GLY A 422 5.81 8.17 -33.24
CA GLY A 422 6.31 9.21 -34.15
C GLY A 422 7.19 10.24 -33.45
N TYR A 423 8.50 10.21 -33.71
CA TYR A 423 9.47 11.24 -33.28
C TYR A 423 9.52 12.44 -34.25
N ASP A 424 8.45 12.66 -35.01
CA ASP A 424 8.37 13.74 -36.00
C ASP A 424 8.10 15.08 -35.31
N ILE A 425 9.13 15.94 -35.28
CA ILE A 425 9.04 17.31 -34.77
C ILE A 425 8.00 18.07 -35.61
N GLY A 426 6.90 18.48 -34.98
CA GLY A 426 5.81 19.23 -35.62
C GLY A 426 4.55 18.40 -35.98
N ALA A 427 4.46 17.13 -35.60
CA ALA A 427 3.22 16.36 -35.69
C ALA A 427 2.38 16.49 -34.40
N PRO A 428 1.04 16.66 -34.47
CA PRO A 428 0.24 16.93 -33.28
C PRO A 428 0.15 15.73 -32.35
N LYS A 429 0.72 15.87 -31.15
CA LYS A 429 0.75 14.79 -30.15
C LYS A 429 -0.62 14.64 -29.49
N ARG A 430 -1.15 13.40 -29.49
CA ARG A 430 -2.41 13.05 -28.84
C ARG A 430 -2.16 12.48 -27.45
N PHE A 431 -2.92 12.97 -26.48
CA PHE A 431 -2.96 12.45 -25.11
C PHE A 431 -4.39 12.16 -24.68
N THR A 432 -4.52 11.21 -23.76
CA THR A 432 -5.77 10.86 -23.09
C THR A 432 -5.58 10.95 -21.58
N VAL A 433 -6.49 11.64 -20.90
CA VAL A 433 -6.54 11.68 -19.44
C VAL A 433 -7.67 10.78 -18.94
N GLN A 434 -7.41 10.02 -17.88
CA GLN A 434 -8.38 9.17 -17.17
C GLN A 434 -8.25 9.38 -15.66
N SER A 435 -9.36 9.28 -14.93
CA SER A 435 -9.41 9.32 -13.46
C SER A 435 -10.25 8.17 -12.90
N ASN A 436 -10.02 7.80 -11.63
CA ASN A 436 -10.88 6.86 -10.89
C ASN A 436 -12.02 7.55 -10.11
N PHE A 437 -12.09 8.88 -10.13
CA PHE A 437 -13.12 9.67 -9.45
C PHE A 437 -14.02 10.45 -10.42
N LEU A 438 -15.31 10.54 -10.06
CA LEU A 438 -16.28 11.46 -10.67
C LEU A 438 -16.01 12.90 -10.20
N GLY A 439 -14.99 13.51 -10.78
CA GLY A 439 -14.76 14.94 -10.62
C GLY A 439 -15.72 15.70 -11.54
N GLU A 440 -16.95 15.97 -11.09
CA GLU A 440 -18.04 16.52 -11.92
C GLU A 440 -17.71 17.84 -12.64
N GLN A 441 -16.62 18.53 -12.24
CA GLN A 441 -16.03 19.65 -12.97
C GLN A 441 -14.48 19.63 -12.92
N ALA A 442 -13.85 18.45 -12.92
CA ALA A 442 -12.40 18.35 -12.83
C ALA A 442 -11.73 18.99 -14.06
N ILE A 443 -11.03 20.08 -13.81
CA ILE A 443 -10.23 20.82 -14.79
C ILE A 443 -8.81 20.28 -14.83
N PHE A 444 -8.17 20.41 -15.98
CA PHE A 444 -6.74 20.19 -16.15
C PHE A 444 -6.14 21.31 -16.99
N GLU A 445 -4.86 21.58 -16.76
CA GLU A 445 -4.05 22.51 -17.55
C GLU A 445 -2.75 21.81 -17.97
N ILE A 446 -2.26 22.17 -19.15
CA ILE A 446 -0.93 21.84 -19.65
C ILE A 446 -0.14 23.13 -19.61
N LEU A 447 1.01 23.11 -18.93
CA LEU A 447 1.90 24.25 -18.80
C LEU A 447 3.09 24.14 -19.75
N SER A 448 3.59 25.28 -20.21
CA SER A 448 4.87 25.40 -20.91
C SER A 448 6.04 25.17 -19.92
N LEU A 449 7.27 25.11 -20.46
CA LEU A 449 8.49 25.11 -19.64
C LEU A 449 8.68 26.40 -18.81
N THR A 450 7.96 27.48 -19.15
CA THR A 450 7.94 28.76 -18.41
C THR A 450 6.77 28.84 -17.42
N GLY A 451 5.96 27.78 -17.28
CA GLY A 451 4.79 27.74 -16.39
C GLY A 451 3.51 28.36 -16.97
N GLU A 452 3.50 28.79 -18.22
CA GLU A 452 2.33 29.40 -18.86
C GLU A 452 1.34 28.34 -19.35
N SER A 453 0.04 28.54 -19.13
CA SER A 453 -0.99 27.59 -19.57
C SER A 453 -1.15 27.61 -21.10
N VAL A 454 -0.78 26.50 -21.75
CA VAL A 454 -0.86 26.33 -23.22
C VAL A 454 -2.12 25.60 -23.68
N PHE A 455 -2.77 24.84 -22.80
CA PHE A 455 -4.05 24.18 -23.06
C PHE A 455 -4.77 23.87 -21.76
N ALA A 456 -6.08 24.08 -21.69
CA ALA A 456 -6.91 23.73 -20.54
C ALA A 456 -8.20 23.04 -20.98
N GLY A 457 -8.75 22.17 -20.14
CA GLY A 457 -9.99 21.45 -20.44
C GLY A 457 -10.68 20.85 -19.21
N ARG A 458 -11.80 20.17 -19.44
CA ARG A 458 -12.59 19.46 -18.41
C ARG A 458 -12.65 17.97 -18.70
N LEU A 459 -12.65 17.15 -17.65
CA LEU A 459 -12.96 15.72 -17.71
C LEU A 459 -14.47 15.54 -17.87
N GLU A 460 -14.94 15.39 -19.12
CA GLU A 460 -16.37 15.28 -19.46
C GLU A 460 -17.01 13.95 -19.05
N MET A 461 -16.23 12.87 -18.99
CA MET A 461 -16.66 11.55 -18.50
C MET A 461 -15.50 10.83 -17.80
N ALA A 462 -15.82 9.93 -16.86
CA ALA A 462 -14.86 8.99 -16.32
C ALA A 462 -14.33 8.08 -17.45
N GLY A 463 -13.06 8.29 -17.85
CA GLY A 463 -12.33 7.35 -18.71
C GLY A 463 -11.63 7.92 -19.94
N LYS A 464 -12.00 9.11 -20.47
CA LYS A 464 -11.30 9.64 -21.66
C LYS A 464 -11.47 11.13 -21.95
N ILE A 465 -10.36 11.77 -22.28
CA ILE A 465 -10.28 12.96 -23.13
C ILE A 465 -9.40 12.63 -24.36
N SER A 466 -9.48 13.41 -25.44
CA SER A 466 -8.49 13.41 -26.52
C SER A 466 -8.08 14.85 -26.82
N GLY A 467 -6.90 15.26 -26.36
CA GLY A 467 -6.31 16.56 -26.70
C GLY A 467 -5.25 16.45 -27.79
N ALA A 468 -4.87 17.59 -28.36
CA ALA A 468 -3.79 17.72 -29.35
C ALA A 468 -2.91 18.91 -29.01
N TYR A 469 -1.59 18.69 -28.91
CA TYR A 469 -0.59 19.75 -28.86
C TYR A 469 -0.10 20.05 -30.29
N GLY A 470 -0.03 21.32 -30.69
CA GLY A 470 0.44 21.78 -32.00
C GLY A 470 1.85 22.35 -31.95
#